data_AF-A0A5P8M6X8-F1
#
_entry.id   AF-A0A5P8M6X8-F1
#
_cell.length_a   1.000
_cell.length_b   1.000
_cell.length_c   1.000
_cell.angle_alpha   90.00
_cell.angle_beta   90.00
_cell.angle_gamma   90.00
#
_symmetry.space_group_name_H-M   'P 1'
#
loop_
_entity.id
_entity.type
_entity.pdbx_description
1 polymer ?
#
loop_
_entity_poly.entity_id
_entity_poly.type
_entity_poly.pdbx_seq_one_letter_code
_entity_poly.pdbx_strand_id
1 'polypeptide(L)'
;MSLRDDLQALVQDVGVHGPFVSLFMPVHPEDVTMEKDRAQFKSLVSQAQTEFGERFPDAEWRPYGEKFALILAERQLISGTNTSMAIIAGPDRVYQYFMRLPLNPEVKITENLYVLPIIENDQYNINYDLLALEKESFRVFSVHGHDVTEVDLPDKAPTKRSAAIGTELKNSSDLQRSSGTKGSSVFHGRDPKEEADRADEERYFKMVDDWVRANISVPTHARIILMAVDEVQGEYRKISKSGVLMDQPRVAKMPPKLTKDVLHDIAVDLEQELRTMAKGQLQKALDDARSGNRYSSATPDIARAAVEGRIDTLVVKRGASAHGAIGFDHTVDRESEEARANNLLNDIAVVVLGYGGHVFVQGDDGFKDKEVAHAILRGRIG
;
A
#
# COMPACT_ATOMS: atom_id res chain seq x y z
N MET A 1 -1.71 -4.91 -8.93
CA MET A 1 -1.58 -3.50 -9.29
C MET A 1 -1.68 -2.71 -7.99
N SER A 2 -0.75 -1.81 -7.70
CA SER A 2 -0.86 -1.02 -6.47
C SER A 2 -1.99 -0.01 -6.63
N LEU A 3 -2.83 0.17 -5.62
CA LEU A 3 -3.84 1.25 -5.60
C LEU A 3 -3.17 2.62 -5.72
N ARG A 4 -1.85 2.75 -5.49
CA ARG A 4 -1.09 3.96 -5.81
C ARG A 4 -0.96 4.20 -7.33
N ASP A 5 -0.85 3.15 -8.13
CA ASP A 5 -0.85 3.24 -9.60
C ASP A 5 -2.28 3.49 -10.12
N ASP A 6 -3.30 2.91 -9.49
CA ASP A 6 -4.72 3.16 -9.83
C ASP A 6 -5.21 4.53 -9.34
N LEU A 7 -4.77 4.98 -8.16
CA LEU A 7 -4.96 6.36 -7.69
C LEU A 7 -4.17 7.30 -8.59
N GLN A 8 -2.99 6.93 -9.07
CA GLN A 8 -2.26 7.73 -10.05
C GLN A 8 -2.96 7.74 -11.41
N ALA A 9 -3.66 6.68 -11.82
CA ALA A 9 -4.52 6.67 -13.02
C ALA A 9 -5.80 7.49 -12.82
N LEU A 10 -6.46 7.38 -11.66
CA LEU A 10 -7.56 8.25 -11.20
C LEU A 10 -7.12 9.71 -11.10
N VAL A 11 -5.87 9.94 -10.72
CA VAL A 11 -5.25 11.26 -10.58
C VAL A 11 -4.72 11.78 -11.92
N GLN A 12 -4.41 10.90 -12.88
CA GLN A 12 -4.18 11.31 -14.28
C GLN A 12 -5.47 11.82 -14.95
N ASP A 13 -6.63 11.40 -14.43
CA ASP A 13 -7.92 12.02 -14.72
C ASP A 13 -8.16 13.32 -13.89
N VAL A 14 -7.18 13.85 -13.14
CA VAL A 14 -7.24 15.23 -12.61
C VAL A 14 -7.19 16.18 -13.81
N GLY A 15 -8.38 16.52 -14.29
CA GLY A 15 -8.58 17.03 -15.65
C GLY A 15 -9.95 16.68 -16.22
N VAL A 16 -10.51 15.54 -15.83
CA VAL A 16 -11.82 15.05 -16.27
C VAL A 16 -12.90 15.69 -15.42
N HIS A 17 -13.79 16.41 -16.07
CA HIS A 17 -14.92 17.07 -15.42
C HIS A 17 -15.97 16.03 -15.04
N GLY A 18 -16.52 16.16 -13.84
CA GLY A 18 -17.70 15.40 -13.44
C GLY A 18 -18.93 15.71 -14.32
N PRO A 19 -20.10 15.18 -13.93
CA PRO A 19 -20.36 14.57 -12.63
C PRO A 19 -19.75 13.18 -12.45
N PHE A 20 -19.28 12.90 -11.24
CA PHE A 20 -18.91 11.57 -10.78
C PHE A 20 -20.01 11.02 -9.88
N VAL A 21 -20.34 9.75 -10.07
CA VAL A 21 -21.31 9.02 -9.26
C VAL A 21 -20.56 7.92 -8.52
N SER A 22 -20.40 8.09 -7.21
CA SER A 22 -19.78 7.11 -6.34
C SER A 22 -20.84 6.35 -5.54
N LEU A 23 -20.79 5.02 -5.61
CA LEU A 23 -21.60 4.10 -4.81
C LEU A 23 -20.70 3.38 -3.82
N PHE A 24 -21.06 3.42 -2.55
CA PHE A 24 -20.41 2.68 -1.48
C PHE A 24 -21.40 1.68 -0.90
N MET A 25 -20.98 0.44 -0.69
CA MET A 25 -21.86 -0.59 -0.11
C MET A 25 -21.08 -1.68 0.63
N PRO A 26 -21.64 -2.26 1.70
CA PRO A 26 -21.14 -3.51 2.24
C PRO A 26 -21.32 -4.63 1.21
N VAL A 27 -20.44 -5.63 1.25
CA VAL A 27 -20.60 -6.88 0.51
C VAL A 27 -20.51 -8.06 1.47
N HIS A 28 -21.22 -9.13 1.17
CA HIS A 28 -21.34 -10.28 2.05
C HIS A 28 -20.68 -11.49 1.38
N PRO A 29 -19.37 -11.72 1.58
CA PRO A 29 -18.65 -12.82 0.92
C PRO A 29 -19.19 -14.21 1.29
N GLU A 30 -19.94 -14.33 2.38
CA GLU A 30 -20.60 -15.57 2.79
C GLU A 30 -21.94 -15.82 2.06
N ASP A 31 -22.51 -14.81 1.39
CA ASP A 31 -23.73 -14.96 0.59
C ASP A 31 -23.41 -15.47 -0.81
N VAL A 32 -23.48 -16.80 -0.97
CA VAL A 32 -23.25 -17.50 -2.25
C VAL A 32 -24.24 -17.08 -3.35
N THR A 33 -25.44 -16.59 -2.99
CA THR A 33 -26.44 -16.16 -3.97
C THR A 33 -26.22 -14.73 -4.45
N MET A 34 -25.56 -13.90 -3.63
CA MET A 34 -25.37 -12.47 -3.83
C MET A 34 -26.69 -11.70 -4.05
N GLU A 35 -27.86 -12.27 -3.72
CA GLU A 35 -29.14 -11.63 -3.99
C GLU A 35 -29.31 -10.34 -3.21
N LYS A 36 -28.86 -10.34 -1.95
CA LYS A 36 -28.91 -9.18 -1.06
C LYS A 36 -28.05 -8.05 -1.60
N ASP A 37 -26.82 -8.35 -2.00
CA ASP A 37 -25.87 -7.36 -2.51
C ASP A 37 -26.36 -6.80 -3.86
N ARG A 38 -26.88 -7.65 -4.76
CA ARG A 38 -27.48 -7.21 -6.02
C ARG A 38 -28.71 -6.33 -5.81
N ALA A 39 -29.55 -6.64 -4.84
CA ALA A 39 -30.72 -5.83 -4.51
C ALA A 39 -30.33 -4.45 -3.96
N GLN A 40 -29.34 -4.41 -3.06
CA GLN A 40 -28.80 -3.17 -2.52
C GLN A 40 -28.15 -2.31 -3.60
N PHE A 41 -27.34 -2.91 -4.47
CA PHE A 41 -26.74 -2.22 -5.60
C PHE A 41 -27.79 -1.55 -6.48
N LYS A 42 -28.86 -2.28 -6.85
CA LYS A 42 -29.98 -1.72 -7.63
C LYS A 42 -30.64 -0.55 -6.92
N SER A 43 -30.82 -0.65 -5.60
CA SER A 43 -31.38 0.43 -4.79
C SER A 43 -30.48 1.68 -4.84
N LEU A 44 -29.17 1.52 -4.68
CA LEU A 44 -28.20 2.61 -4.74
C LEU A 44 -28.14 3.25 -6.13
N VAL A 45 -28.21 2.47 -7.20
CA VAL A 45 -28.28 2.99 -8.58
C VAL A 45 -29.56 3.80 -8.81
N SER A 46 -30.70 3.34 -8.30
CA SER A 46 -31.98 4.06 -8.40
C SER A 46 -31.97 5.37 -7.60
N GLN A 47 -31.37 5.36 -6.41
CA GLN A 47 -31.14 6.57 -5.61
C GLN A 47 -30.24 7.54 -6.37
N ALA A 48 -29.10 7.05 -6.87
CA ALA A 48 -28.15 7.86 -7.62
C ALA A 48 -28.77 8.48 -8.88
N GLN A 49 -29.62 7.77 -9.61
CA GLN A 49 -30.33 8.34 -10.76
C GLN A 49 -31.20 9.54 -10.38
N THR A 50 -31.87 9.45 -9.22
CA THR A 50 -32.77 10.51 -8.73
C THR A 50 -31.96 11.74 -8.32
N GLU A 51 -30.97 11.55 -7.45
CA GLU A 51 -30.09 12.63 -6.97
C GLU A 51 -29.27 13.25 -8.12
N PHE A 52 -28.89 12.46 -9.12
CA PHE A 52 -28.16 12.95 -10.30
C PHE A 52 -29.01 13.93 -11.10
N GLY A 53 -30.27 13.59 -11.37
CA GLY A 53 -31.17 14.46 -12.12
C GLY A 53 -31.52 15.75 -11.39
N GLU A 54 -31.53 15.73 -10.05
CA GLU A 54 -31.73 16.93 -9.23
C GLU A 54 -30.50 17.84 -9.24
N ARG A 55 -29.30 17.27 -9.14
CA ARG A 55 -28.04 18.04 -8.99
C ARG A 55 -27.40 18.44 -10.32
N PHE A 56 -27.57 17.63 -11.37
CA PHE A 56 -27.00 17.85 -12.70
C PHE A 56 -28.07 17.70 -13.79
N PRO A 57 -29.08 18.58 -13.83
CA PRO A 57 -30.24 18.44 -14.72
C PRO A 57 -29.89 18.47 -16.21
N ASP A 58 -28.76 19.11 -16.56
CA ASP A 58 -28.28 19.21 -17.94
C ASP A 58 -27.42 18.00 -18.39
N ALA A 59 -27.08 17.08 -17.48
CA ALA A 59 -26.25 15.91 -17.77
C ALA A 59 -27.11 14.67 -18.12
N GLU A 60 -26.63 13.83 -19.05
CA GLU A 60 -27.32 12.59 -19.40
C GLU A 60 -26.98 11.45 -18.41
N TRP A 61 -28.01 10.88 -17.76
CA TRP A 61 -27.84 9.71 -16.88
C TRP A 61 -27.50 8.41 -17.64
N ARG A 62 -27.99 8.25 -18.87
CA ARG A 62 -27.95 6.99 -19.62
C ARG A 62 -26.55 6.34 -19.66
N PRO A 63 -25.43 7.06 -19.95
CA PRO A 63 -24.09 6.48 -19.93
C PRO A 63 -23.65 5.93 -18.56
N TYR A 64 -24.13 6.50 -17.46
CA TYR A 64 -23.84 6.01 -16.11
C TYR A 64 -24.66 4.74 -15.83
N GLY A 65 -25.95 4.77 -16.17
CA GLY A 65 -26.84 3.61 -16.03
C GLY A 65 -26.34 2.38 -16.79
N GLU A 66 -25.80 2.56 -18.00
CA GLU A 66 -25.20 1.48 -18.79
C GLU A 66 -23.96 0.88 -18.10
N LYS A 67 -23.06 1.69 -17.54
CA LYS A 67 -21.89 1.22 -16.78
C LYS A 67 -22.30 0.40 -15.55
N PHE A 68 -23.28 0.89 -14.79
CA PHE A 68 -23.78 0.17 -13.62
C PHE A 68 -24.49 -1.14 -14.00
N ALA A 69 -25.20 -1.17 -15.13
CA ALA A 69 -25.83 -2.39 -15.64
C ALA A 69 -24.80 -3.45 -16.05
N LEU A 70 -23.68 -3.03 -16.65
CA LEU A 70 -22.56 -3.93 -16.98
C LEU A 70 -21.96 -4.57 -15.72
N ILE A 71 -21.65 -3.77 -14.70
CA ILE A 71 -21.13 -4.28 -13.41
C ILE A 71 -22.12 -5.26 -12.79
N LEU A 72 -23.41 -4.92 -12.76
CA LEU A 72 -24.44 -5.80 -12.21
C LEU A 72 -24.56 -7.11 -12.99
N ALA A 73 -24.23 -7.15 -14.28
CA ALA A 73 -24.27 -8.36 -15.09
C ALA A 73 -23.08 -9.31 -14.82
N GLU A 74 -22.04 -8.85 -14.13
CA GLU A 74 -20.88 -9.67 -13.80
C GLU A 74 -21.26 -10.82 -12.84
N ARG A 75 -20.63 -11.98 -13.06
CA ARG A 75 -20.89 -13.21 -12.28
C ARG A 75 -20.34 -13.14 -10.86
N GLN A 76 -19.34 -12.31 -10.61
CA GLN A 76 -18.73 -12.13 -9.30
C GLN A 76 -18.68 -10.63 -9.01
N LEU A 77 -19.60 -10.17 -8.18
CA LEU A 77 -19.59 -8.82 -7.61
C LEU A 77 -18.70 -8.74 -6.36
N ILE A 78 -18.01 -9.83 -5.98
CA ILE A 78 -17.26 -9.94 -4.72
C ILE A 78 -15.97 -10.71 -4.99
N SER A 79 -14.89 -10.29 -4.34
CA SER A 79 -13.59 -10.94 -4.38
C SER A 79 -13.11 -11.29 -2.97
N GLY A 80 -12.74 -12.55 -2.73
CA GLY A 80 -12.06 -12.99 -1.51
C GLY A 80 -12.77 -12.64 -0.20
N THR A 81 -12.00 -12.10 0.76
CA THR A 81 -12.42 -11.77 2.13
C THR A 81 -12.86 -10.30 2.29
N ASN A 82 -13.12 -9.59 1.19
CA ASN A 82 -13.54 -8.19 1.23
C ASN A 82 -14.95 -8.03 1.82
N THR A 83 -15.14 -6.96 2.58
CA THR A 83 -16.36 -6.69 3.37
C THR A 83 -17.17 -5.52 2.81
N SER A 84 -16.62 -4.76 1.86
CA SER A 84 -17.32 -3.70 1.15
C SER A 84 -16.77 -3.48 -0.27
N MET A 85 -17.46 -2.64 -1.03
CA MET A 85 -17.10 -2.23 -2.38
C MET A 85 -17.40 -0.74 -2.60
N ALA A 86 -16.50 -0.06 -3.31
CA ALA A 86 -16.70 1.28 -3.86
C ALA A 86 -16.72 1.21 -5.38
N ILE A 87 -17.65 1.93 -6.00
CA ILE A 87 -17.73 2.08 -7.44
C ILE A 87 -17.81 3.56 -7.76
N ILE A 88 -16.94 4.05 -8.63
CA ILE A 88 -16.95 5.44 -9.07
C ILE A 88 -17.13 5.46 -10.58
N ALA A 89 -18.27 5.95 -11.05
CA ALA A 89 -18.54 6.16 -12.46
C ALA A 89 -18.35 7.64 -12.81
N GLY A 90 -17.42 7.93 -13.72
CA GLY A 90 -17.28 9.23 -14.38
C GLY A 90 -17.86 9.20 -15.80
N PRO A 91 -17.72 10.30 -16.57
CA PRO A 91 -18.22 10.38 -17.94
C PRO A 91 -17.63 9.30 -18.87
N ASP A 92 -16.33 9.02 -18.76
CA ASP A 92 -15.63 8.12 -19.67
C ASP A 92 -15.33 6.74 -19.07
N ARG A 93 -15.16 6.67 -17.75
CA ARG A 93 -14.61 5.49 -17.06
C ARG A 93 -15.44 5.10 -15.85
N VAL A 94 -15.28 3.84 -15.45
CA VAL A 94 -15.80 3.32 -14.18
C VAL A 94 -14.66 2.64 -13.43
N TYR A 95 -14.62 2.89 -12.13
CA TYR A 95 -13.63 2.36 -11.20
C TYR A 95 -14.35 1.50 -10.18
N GLN A 96 -13.79 0.33 -9.86
CA GLN A 96 -14.36 -0.60 -8.88
C GLN A 96 -13.27 -1.03 -7.90
N TYR A 97 -13.53 -0.87 -6.61
CA TYR A 97 -12.61 -1.19 -5.52
C TYR A 97 -13.28 -2.14 -4.54
N PHE A 98 -12.69 -3.32 -4.36
CA PHE A 98 -13.04 -4.20 -3.25
C PHE A 98 -12.22 -3.80 -2.02
N MET A 99 -12.90 -3.71 -0.88
CA MET A 99 -12.34 -3.12 0.32
C MET A 99 -12.57 -4.01 1.54
N ARG A 100 -11.62 -3.97 2.48
CA ARG A 100 -11.70 -4.63 3.79
C ARG A 100 -12.29 -3.70 4.86
N LEU A 101 -12.28 -2.39 4.61
CA LEU A 101 -12.93 -1.39 5.46
C LEU A 101 -14.46 -1.56 5.34
N PRO A 102 -15.21 -1.81 6.43
CA PRO A 102 -16.66 -1.88 6.35
C PRO A 102 -17.23 -0.49 6.01
N LEU A 103 -18.10 -0.43 4.99
CA LEU A 103 -18.79 0.79 4.59
C LEU A 103 -20.31 0.65 4.77
N ASN A 104 -20.96 1.78 5.01
CA ASN A 104 -22.41 1.87 4.92
C ASN A 104 -22.84 2.11 3.47
N PRO A 105 -24.07 1.69 3.09
CA PRO A 105 -24.64 2.04 1.81
C PRO A 105 -24.74 3.56 1.66
N GLU A 106 -24.09 4.12 0.65
CA GLU A 106 -24.06 5.57 0.42
C GLU A 106 -23.91 5.89 -1.08
N VAL A 107 -24.56 6.96 -1.51
CA VAL A 107 -24.39 7.58 -2.82
C VAL A 107 -23.70 8.93 -2.62
N LYS A 108 -22.67 9.22 -3.41
CA LYS A 108 -22.08 10.56 -3.54
C LYS A 108 -22.09 10.96 -5.01
N ILE A 109 -22.63 12.14 -5.30
CA ILE A 109 -22.61 12.72 -6.65
C ILE A 109 -21.90 14.07 -6.56
N THR A 110 -20.74 14.18 -7.18
CA THR A 110 -19.81 15.31 -6.99
C THR A 110 -19.18 15.70 -8.33
N GLU A 111 -18.67 16.93 -8.42
CA GLU A 111 -17.92 17.36 -9.62
C GLU A 111 -16.54 16.70 -9.73
N ASN A 112 -15.97 16.28 -8.59
CA ASN A 112 -14.70 15.56 -8.50
C ASN A 112 -14.90 14.13 -7.96
N LEU A 113 -13.87 13.30 -8.07
CA LEU A 113 -13.85 11.95 -7.49
C LEU A 113 -14.01 11.96 -5.97
N TYR A 114 -14.81 11.05 -5.42
CA TYR A 114 -14.91 10.85 -3.96
C TYR A 114 -13.98 9.72 -3.49
N VAL A 115 -12.81 10.08 -2.97
CA VAL A 115 -11.67 9.16 -2.77
C VAL A 115 -11.34 8.85 -1.31
N LEU A 116 -11.90 9.59 -0.34
CA LEU A 116 -11.55 9.40 1.08
C LEU A 116 -11.71 7.96 1.59
N PRO A 117 -12.81 7.22 1.30
CA PRO A 117 -12.94 5.83 1.74
C PRO A 117 -11.93 4.88 1.10
N ILE A 118 -11.52 5.17 -0.15
CA ILE A 118 -10.54 4.38 -0.90
C ILE A 118 -9.14 4.58 -0.31
N ILE A 119 -8.77 5.84 -0.05
CA ILE A 119 -7.52 6.21 0.62
C ILE A 119 -7.45 5.53 2.00
N GLU A 120 -8.53 5.61 2.77
CA GLU A 120 -8.60 4.99 4.09
C GLU A 120 -8.41 3.47 4.01
N ASN A 121 -9.07 2.79 3.07
CA ASN A 121 -8.91 1.35 2.90
C ASN A 121 -7.47 0.97 2.50
N ASP A 122 -6.81 1.75 1.64
CA ASP A 122 -5.44 1.48 1.19
C ASP A 122 -4.43 1.53 2.35
N GLN A 123 -4.56 2.54 3.22
CA GLN A 123 -3.68 2.71 4.38
C GLN A 123 -3.64 1.48 5.30
N TYR A 124 -4.67 0.64 5.24
CA TYR A 124 -4.82 -0.55 6.06
C TYR A 124 -4.53 -1.84 5.30
N ASN A 125 -4.33 -1.79 3.98
CA ASN A 125 -4.06 -2.97 3.17
C ASN A 125 -2.56 -3.07 2.83
N ILE A 126 -1.78 -3.53 3.80
CA ILE A 126 -0.32 -3.60 3.68
C ILE A 126 0.04 -4.93 3.00
N ASN A 127 0.33 -4.88 1.70
CA ASN A 127 0.82 -6.03 0.93
C ASN A 127 2.35 -6.08 0.98
N TYR A 128 2.90 -7.27 1.18
CA TYR A 128 4.35 -7.53 1.18
C TYR A 128 4.63 -8.99 0.87
N ASP A 129 5.86 -9.29 0.48
CA ASP A 129 6.36 -10.66 0.37
C ASP A 129 7.23 -10.98 1.59
N LEU A 130 6.97 -12.13 2.21
CA LEU A 130 7.75 -12.67 3.33
C LEU A 130 8.79 -13.64 2.76
N LEU A 131 10.07 -13.26 2.86
CA LEU A 131 11.20 -14.11 2.50
C LEU A 131 11.61 -14.93 3.73
N ALA A 132 11.25 -16.21 3.75
CA ALA A 132 11.71 -17.15 4.75
C ALA A 132 13.07 -17.73 4.32
N LEU A 133 14.15 -17.26 4.93
CA LEU A 133 15.51 -17.64 4.56
C LEU A 133 16.18 -18.45 5.66
N GLU A 134 16.76 -19.57 5.25
CA GLU A 134 17.62 -20.43 6.06
C GLU A 134 18.98 -20.56 5.36
N LYS A 135 19.98 -21.13 6.05
CA LYS A 135 21.32 -21.33 5.47
C LYS A 135 21.32 -22.19 4.21
N GLU A 136 20.39 -23.14 4.13
CA GLU A 136 20.37 -24.17 3.09
C GLU A 136 19.21 -24.04 2.10
N SER A 137 18.19 -23.23 2.42
CA SER A 137 16.92 -23.14 1.68
C SER A 137 16.28 -21.77 1.82
N PHE A 138 15.41 -21.43 0.88
CA PHE A 138 14.52 -20.27 1.01
C PHE A 138 13.12 -20.59 0.50
N ARG A 139 12.13 -19.90 1.05
CA ARG A 139 10.73 -19.90 0.61
C ARG A 139 10.24 -18.47 0.56
N VAL A 140 9.27 -18.20 -0.31
CA VAL A 140 8.65 -16.88 -0.41
C VAL A 140 7.15 -17.03 -0.25
N PHE A 141 6.55 -16.15 0.55
CA PHE A 141 5.12 -16.09 0.73
C PHE A 141 4.62 -14.70 0.36
N SER A 142 3.60 -14.63 -0.49
CA SER A 142 2.93 -13.37 -0.76
C SER A 142 1.84 -13.14 0.26
N VAL A 143 1.87 -11.97 0.91
CA VAL A 143 0.95 -11.58 1.97
C VAL A 143 0.07 -10.45 1.49
N HIS A 144 -1.25 -10.71 1.49
CA HIS A 144 -2.27 -9.72 1.16
C HIS A 144 -3.23 -9.57 2.33
N GLY A 145 -3.06 -8.53 3.15
CA GLY A 145 -3.71 -8.45 4.46
C GLY A 145 -3.28 -9.63 5.34
N HIS A 146 -4.24 -10.47 5.74
CA HIS A 146 -3.96 -11.68 6.53
C HIS A 146 -3.89 -12.98 5.69
N ASP A 147 -4.06 -12.86 4.36
CA ASP A 147 -4.04 -13.99 3.45
C ASP A 147 -2.60 -14.24 2.99
N VAL A 148 -2.03 -15.37 3.42
CA VAL A 148 -0.65 -15.76 3.10
C VAL A 148 -0.67 -16.91 2.11
N THR A 149 -0.04 -16.72 0.94
CA THR A 149 0.07 -17.73 -0.11
C THR A 149 1.53 -17.99 -0.43
N GLU A 150 1.93 -19.26 -0.44
CA GLU A 150 3.28 -19.62 -0.86
C GLU A 150 3.46 -19.39 -2.37
N VAL A 151 4.59 -18.79 -2.74
CA VAL A 151 4.95 -18.57 -4.14
C VAL A 151 5.60 -19.84 -4.67
N ASP A 152 5.02 -20.42 -5.72
CA ASP A 152 5.60 -21.56 -6.41
C ASP A 152 6.92 -21.17 -7.09
N LEU A 153 8.03 -21.69 -6.56
CA LEU A 153 9.36 -21.44 -7.10
C LEU A 153 9.63 -22.39 -8.28
N PRO A 154 9.94 -21.88 -9.49
CA PRO A 154 10.28 -22.73 -10.63
C PRO A 154 11.60 -23.47 -10.40
N ASP A 155 11.83 -24.57 -11.12
CA ASP A 155 13.04 -25.41 -11.00
C ASP A 155 14.38 -24.66 -11.12
N LYS A 156 14.38 -23.52 -11.81
CA LYS A 156 15.56 -22.66 -12.00
C LYS A 156 15.86 -21.75 -10.80
N ALA A 157 14.98 -21.68 -9.81
CA ALA A 157 15.22 -20.92 -8.59
C ALA A 157 16.32 -21.59 -7.74
N PRO A 158 17.18 -20.82 -7.07
CA PRO A 158 18.26 -21.36 -6.24
C PRO A 158 17.71 -21.89 -4.92
N THR A 159 16.82 -22.88 -4.95
CA THR A 159 16.06 -23.36 -3.79
C THR A 159 16.93 -24.07 -2.74
N LYS A 160 18.18 -24.41 -3.10
CA LYS A 160 19.15 -25.07 -2.23
C LYS A 160 20.52 -24.44 -2.36
N ARG A 161 21.25 -24.37 -1.24
CA ARG A 161 22.66 -23.93 -1.20
C ARG A 161 23.59 -24.75 -2.09
N SER A 162 23.26 -26.01 -2.37
CA SER A 162 24.03 -26.84 -3.31
C SER A 162 24.17 -26.22 -4.71
N ALA A 163 23.28 -25.30 -5.10
CA ALA A 163 23.38 -24.53 -6.35
C ALA A 163 24.53 -23.52 -6.34
N ALA A 164 25.02 -23.13 -5.15
CA ALA A 164 26.05 -22.12 -4.93
C ALA A 164 27.44 -22.71 -4.64
N ILE A 165 27.57 -24.04 -4.59
CA ILE A 165 28.85 -24.71 -4.34
C ILE A 165 29.84 -24.29 -5.43
N GLY A 166 30.83 -23.50 -5.02
CA GLY A 166 31.92 -23.09 -5.89
C GLY A 166 32.76 -24.31 -6.28
N THR A 167 33.21 -24.37 -7.53
CA THR A 167 34.20 -25.34 -8.01
C THR A 167 35.59 -25.19 -7.37
N GLU A 168 35.73 -24.42 -6.28
CA GLU A 168 37.01 -24.08 -5.66
C GLU A 168 37.69 -25.28 -4.98
N LEU A 169 36.97 -26.38 -4.71
CA LEU A 169 37.57 -27.66 -4.35
C LEU A 169 38.27 -28.37 -5.53
N LYS A 170 38.07 -27.95 -6.79
CA LYS A 170 38.81 -28.50 -7.93
C LYS A 170 40.21 -27.88 -8.11
N ASN A 171 40.51 -26.77 -7.44
CA ASN A 171 41.80 -26.08 -7.58
C ASN A 171 42.65 -26.09 -6.30
N SER A 172 42.17 -26.67 -5.19
CA SER A 172 42.98 -26.81 -3.96
C SER A 172 43.98 -27.97 -4.01
N SER A 173 44.00 -28.76 -5.09
CA SER A 173 45.02 -29.79 -5.33
C SER A 173 46.41 -29.25 -5.68
N ASP A 174 46.54 -27.94 -5.94
CA ASP A 174 47.83 -27.34 -6.35
C ASP A 174 48.62 -26.66 -5.22
N LEU A 175 48.14 -26.66 -3.97
CA LEU A 175 48.86 -26.08 -2.84
C LEU A 175 49.76 -27.06 -2.06
N GLN A 176 49.81 -28.34 -2.45
CA GLN A 176 50.83 -29.28 -1.96
C GLN A 176 52.09 -29.25 -2.84
N ARG A 177 52.83 -28.13 -2.88
CA ARG A 177 54.24 -28.09 -3.35
C ARG A 177 54.87 -26.71 -3.13
N SER A 178 55.22 -26.40 -1.88
CA SER A 178 56.38 -25.53 -1.62
C SER A 178 56.90 -25.78 -0.20
N SER A 179 57.85 -26.72 -0.11
CA SER A 179 58.79 -26.80 1.00
C SER A 179 59.77 -25.62 0.88
N GLY A 180 59.84 -24.74 1.88
CA GLY A 180 60.89 -23.71 1.92
C GLY A 180 60.72 -22.55 2.91
N THR A 181 61.27 -22.75 4.11
CA THR A 181 62.05 -21.76 4.89
C THR A 181 61.35 -20.61 5.66
N LYS A 182 61.42 -20.74 7.01
CA LYS A 182 61.50 -19.73 8.08
C LYS A 182 60.90 -18.32 7.85
N GLY A 183 59.87 -18.01 8.62
CA GLY A 183 59.49 -16.64 8.95
C GLY A 183 58.25 -16.59 9.84
N SER A 184 58.43 -16.21 11.11
CA SER A 184 57.34 -16.05 12.07
C SER A 184 56.36 -14.98 11.60
N SER A 185 55.14 -15.40 11.28
CA SER A 185 53.97 -14.53 11.37
C SER A 185 52.86 -15.36 12.01
N VAL A 186 52.44 -14.93 13.19
CA VAL A 186 51.27 -15.46 13.87
C VAL A 186 50.07 -14.92 13.10
N PHE A 187 49.73 -15.58 12.00
CA PHE A 187 48.41 -15.44 11.40
C PHE A 187 47.45 -16.17 12.33
N HIS A 188 46.51 -15.44 12.96
CA HIS A 188 45.28 -16.02 13.47
C HIS A 188 44.44 -16.48 12.26
N GLY A 189 44.86 -17.57 11.63
CA GLY A 189 44.15 -18.20 10.53
C GLY A 189 42.93 -18.92 11.08
N ARG A 190 41.74 -18.45 10.69
CA ARG A 190 40.52 -19.26 10.77
C ARG A 190 40.74 -20.55 9.97
N ASP A 191 40.05 -21.62 10.37
CA ASP A 191 40.11 -22.91 9.67
C ASP A 191 39.74 -22.70 8.19
N PRO A 192 40.58 -23.12 7.22
CA PRO A 192 40.27 -22.99 5.78
C PRO A 192 38.90 -23.57 5.39
N LYS A 193 38.40 -24.56 6.14
CA LYS A 193 37.07 -25.11 5.94
C LYS A 193 35.96 -24.13 6.32
N GLU A 194 36.08 -23.46 7.46
CA GLU A 194 35.11 -22.43 7.89
C GLU A 194 35.09 -21.23 6.95
N GLU A 195 36.22 -20.91 6.32
CA GLU A 195 36.31 -19.85 5.32
C GLU A 195 35.65 -20.24 4.00
N ALA A 196 35.85 -21.46 3.52
CA ALA A 196 35.17 -21.98 2.34
C ALA A 196 33.65 -22.08 2.56
N ASP A 197 33.21 -22.59 3.72
CA ASP A 197 31.79 -22.69 4.06
C ASP A 197 31.14 -21.29 4.05
N ARG A 198 31.75 -20.30 4.71
CA ARG A 198 31.25 -18.91 4.70
C ARG A 198 31.19 -18.30 3.31
N ALA A 199 32.18 -18.55 2.45
CA ALA A 199 32.16 -18.09 1.07
C ALA A 199 31.01 -18.71 0.26
N ASP A 200 30.71 -20.00 0.46
CA ASP A 200 29.57 -20.66 -0.17
C ASP A 200 28.22 -20.13 0.35
N GLU A 201 28.13 -19.79 1.64
CA GLU A 201 26.94 -19.17 2.24
C GLU A 201 26.70 -17.76 1.66
N GLU A 202 27.74 -16.93 1.57
CA GLU A 202 27.66 -15.60 0.95
C GLU A 202 27.25 -15.69 -0.53
N ARG A 203 27.82 -16.64 -1.28
CA ARG A 203 27.43 -16.91 -2.68
C ARG A 203 25.96 -17.30 -2.79
N TYR A 204 25.50 -18.19 -1.91
CA TYR A 204 24.11 -18.62 -1.89
C TYR A 204 23.14 -17.48 -1.62
N PHE A 205 23.39 -16.70 -0.57
CA PHE A 205 22.57 -15.53 -0.24
C PHE A 205 22.54 -14.50 -1.36
N LYS A 206 23.66 -14.31 -2.06
CA LYS A 206 23.70 -13.45 -3.24
C LYS A 206 22.83 -13.99 -4.38
N MET A 207 22.87 -15.30 -4.65
CA MET A 207 22.03 -15.93 -5.66
C MET A 207 20.54 -15.80 -5.34
N VAL A 208 20.17 -15.99 -4.06
CA VAL A 208 18.79 -15.78 -3.59
C VAL A 208 18.38 -14.32 -3.80
N ASP A 209 19.20 -13.35 -3.38
CA ASP A 209 18.88 -11.92 -3.51
C ASP A 209 18.72 -11.49 -4.97
N ASP A 210 19.63 -11.91 -5.84
CA ASP A 210 19.56 -11.59 -7.27
C ASP A 210 18.32 -12.24 -7.92
N TRP A 211 17.96 -13.47 -7.53
CA TRP A 211 16.77 -14.16 -8.03
C TRP A 211 15.47 -13.52 -7.54
N VAL A 212 15.35 -13.27 -6.23
CA VAL A 212 14.16 -12.64 -5.62
C VAL A 212 13.95 -11.25 -6.21
N ARG A 213 15.02 -10.46 -6.38
CA ARG A 213 14.91 -9.13 -6.97
C ARG A 213 14.37 -9.18 -8.40
N ALA A 214 14.91 -10.05 -9.25
CA ALA A 214 14.57 -10.13 -10.66
C ALA A 214 13.17 -10.70 -10.93
N ASN A 215 12.72 -11.66 -10.11
CA ASN A 215 11.49 -12.41 -10.38
C ASN A 215 10.31 -12.01 -9.50
N ILE A 216 10.56 -11.39 -8.35
CA ILE A 216 9.51 -11.01 -7.39
C ILE A 216 9.50 -9.50 -7.23
N SER A 217 10.56 -8.92 -6.66
CA SER A 217 10.57 -7.50 -6.25
C SER A 217 10.36 -6.51 -7.38
N VAL A 218 11.08 -6.66 -8.49
CA VAL A 218 11.00 -5.70 -9.61
C VAL A 218 9.67 -5.84 -10.37
N PRO A 219 9.16 -7.04 -10.67
CA PRO A 219 7.85 -7.19 -11.29
C PRO A 219 6.69 -6.66 -10.42
N THR A 220 6.68 -6.96 -9.12
CA THR A 220 5.53 -6.65 -8.25
C THR A 220 5.65 -5.31 -7.55
N HIS A 221 6.86 -4.74 -7.45
CA HIS A 221 7.19 -3.60 -6.58
C HIS A 221 6.80 -3.83 -5.10
N ALA A 222 6.58 -5.09 -4.71
CA ALA A 222 6.21 -5.44 -3.35
C ALA A 222 7.39 -5.27 -2.39
N ARG A 223 7.10 -4.81 -1.17
CA ARG A 223 8.07 -4.75 -0.08
C ARG A 223 8.41 -6.16 0.35
N ILE A 224 9.66 -6.39 0.75
CA ILE A 224 10.11 -7.68 1.29
C ILE A 224 10.41 -7.56 2.77
N ILE A 225 9.82 -8.46 3.55
CA ILE A 225 10.15 -8.66 4.96
C ILE A 225 10.95 -9.96 5.09
N LEU A 226 12.10 -9.90 5.76
CA LEU A 226 12.96 -11.06 5.98
C LEU A 226 12.58 -11.78 7.27
N MET A 227 12.21 -13.05 7.13
CA MET A 227 12.06 -14.00 8.22
C MET A 227 13.24 -14.97 8.21
N ALA A 228 14.11 -14.82 9.19
CA ALA A 228 15.32 -15.61 9.35
C ALA A 228 15.86 -15.42 10.76
N VAL A 229 16.63 -16.38 11.27
CA VAL A 229 17.34 -16.23 12.55
C VAL A 229 18.35 -15.08 12.49
N ASP A 230 18.70 -14.51 13.64
CA ASP A 230 19.53 -13.28 13.72
C ASP A 230 20.86 -13.35 12.95
N GLU A 231 21.51 -14.51 12.96
CA GLU A 231 22.74 -14.76 12.21
C GLU A 231 22.52 -14.55 10.70
N VAL A 232 21.53 -15.26 10.13
CA VAL A 232 21.18 -15.20 8.72
C VAL A 232 20.64 -13.81 8.34
N GLN A 233 19.85 -13.16 9.20
CA GLN A 233 19.42 -11.76 9.01
C GLN A 233 20.62 -10.83 8.82
N GLY A 234 21.61 -10.95 9.72
CA GLY A 234 22.79 -10.10 9.73
C GLY A 234 23.66 -10.28 8.48
N GLU A 235 23.81 -11.51 8.02
CA GLU A 235 24.60 -11.83 6.82
C GLU A 235 23.87 -11.41 5.54
N TYR A 236 22.61 -11.82 5.37
CA TYR A 236 21.83 -11.52 4.18
C TYR A 236 21.69 -10.00 3.94
N ARG A 237 21.47 -9.21 5.00
CA ARG A 237 21.32 -7.75 4.88
C ARG A 237 22.62 -7.01 4.52
N LYS A 238 23.80 -7.60 4.78
CA LYS A 238 25.08 -7.04 4.31
C LYS A 238 25.26 -7.24 2.80
N ILE A 239 24.65 -8.31 2.26
CA ILE A 239 24.78 -8.72 0.87
C ILE A 239 23.72 -8.03 0.00
N SER A 240 22.47 -8.02 0.49
CA SER A 240 21.33 -7.47 -0.25
C SER A 240 21.49 -5.98 -0.47
N LYS A 241 21.30 -5.56 -1.73
CA LYS A 241 21.22 -4.15 -2.13
C LYS A 241 19.80 -3.75 -2.55
N SER A 242 18.82 -4.57 -2.18
CA SER A 242 17.43 -4.36 -2.58
C SER A 242 16.81 -3.21 -1.80
N GLY A 243 16.39 -2.15 -2.50
CA GLY A 243 15.68 -1.02 -1.87
C GLY A 243 14.27 -1.36 -1.39
N VAL A 244 13.75 -2.55 -1.75
CA VAL A 244 12.45 -3.03 -1.27
C VAL A 244 12.57 -3.95 -0.05
N LEU A 245 13.78 -4.35 0.35
CA LEU A 245 14.00 -5.11 1.58
C LEU A 245 13.85 -4.16 2.77
N MET A 246 12.86 -4.42 3.62
CA MET A 246 12.56 -3.56 4.76
C MET A 246 13.57 -3.78 5.89
N ASP A 247 14.09 -2.70 6.46
CA ASP A 247 14.98 -2.74 7.63
C ASP A 247 14.30 -3.21 8.91
N GLN A 248 13.01 -2.88 9.02
CA GLN A 248 12.07 -3.26 10.07
C GLN A 248 10.71 -3.50 9.40
N PRO A 249 9.89 -4.45 9.88
CA PRO A 249 10.09 -5.30 11.06
C PRO A 249 11.12 -6.42 10.81
N ARG A 250 11.65 -6.99 11.90
CA ARG A 250 12.60 -8.11 11.84
C ARG A 250 11.99 -9.37 12.46
N VAL A 251 11.64 -10.33 11.61
CA VAL A 251 11.15 -11.63 12.06
C VAL A 251 12.33 -12.56 12.34
N ALA A 252 12.91 -12.42 13.53
CA ALA A 252 14.09 -13.17 13.97
C ALA A 252 13.81 -14.63 14.36
N LYS A 253 12.53 -15.02 14.46
CA LYS A 253 12.10 -16.36 14.85
C LYS A 253 11.63 -17.12 13.62
N MET A 254 12.31 -18.22 13.29
CA MET A 254 11.86 -19.18 12.28
C MET A 254 11.08 -20.30 12.98
N PRO A 255 9.76 -20.44 12.75
CA PRO A 255 9.00 -21.59 13.25
C PRO A 255 9.50 -22.89 12.62
N PRO A 256 9.47 -24.03 13.35
CA PRO A 256 9.91 -25.32 12.83
C PRO A 256 9.03 -25.84 11.69
N LYS A 257 7.78 -25.35 11.60
CA LYS A 257 6.85 -25.62 10.49
C LYS A 257 6.11 -24.33 10.15
N LEU A 258 6.06 -24.01 8.87
CA LEU A 258 5.27 -22.90 8.32
C LEU A 258 3.93 -23.45 7.81
N THR A 259 3.06 -23.81 8.75
CA THR A 259 1.67 -24.16 8.42
C THR A 259 0.85 -22.92 8.12
N LYS A 260 -0.34 -23.08 7.52
CA LYS A 260 -1.24 -21.96 7.21
C LYS A 260 -1.55 -21.11 8.45
N ASP A 261 -1.87 -21.74 9.58
CA ASP A 261 -2.22 -21.03 10.82
C ASP A 261 -1.03 -20.24 11.37
N VAL A 262 0.18 -20.83 11.37
CA VAL A 262 1.41 -20.15 11.82
C VAL A 262 1.73 -18.94 10.94
N LEU A 263 1.59 -19.07 9.62
CA LEU A 263 1.81 -17.98 8.69
C LEU A 263 0.76 -16.86 8.86
N HIS A 264 -0.49 -17.23 9.11
CA HIS A 264 -1.56 -16.27 9.41
C HIS A 264 -1.25 -15.47 10.67
N ASP A 265 -0.86 -16.13 11.78
CA ASP A 265 -0.49 -15.45 13.02
C ASP A 265 0.69 -14.49 12.81
N ILE A 266 1.72 -14.92 12.07
CA ILE A 266 2.86 -14.06 11.70
C ILE A 266 2.39 -12.85 10.89
N ALA A 267 1.49 -13.04 9.92
CA ALA A 267 0.99 -11.96 9.10
C ALA A 267 0.19 -10.93 9.92
N VAL A 268 -0.64 -11.39 10.86
CA VAL A 268 -1.38 -10.54 11.80
C VAL A 268 -0.44 -9.71 12.67
N ASP A 269 0.58 -10.34 13.26
CA ASP A 269 1.57 -9.64 14.10
C ASP A 269 2.36 -8.60 13.30
N LEU A 270 2.84 -8.98 12.11
CA LEU A 270 3.59 -8.09 11.22
C LEU A 270 2.75 -6.91 10.76
N GLU A 271 1.48 -7.13 10.40
CA GLU A 271 0.59 -6.06 10.01
C GLU A 271 0.40 -5.05 11.14
N GLN A 272 0.23 -5.53 12.39
CA GLN A 272 0.11 -4.68 13.56
C GLN A 272 1.38 -3.86 13.81
N GLU A 273 2.56 -4.47 13.65
CA GLU A 273 3.85 -3.79 13.79
C GLU A 273 4.03 -2.72 12.70
N LEU A 274 3.76 -3.05 11.44
CA LEU A 274 3.84 -2.12 10.31
C LEU A 274 2.89 -0.94 10.48
N ARG A 275 1.66 -1.18 10.94
CA ARG A 275 0.69 -0.12 11.29
C ARG A 275 1.22 0.81 12.38
N THR A 276 1.82 0.23 13.42
CA THR A 276 2.41 0.99 14.53
C THR A 276 3.57 1.85 14.06
N MET A 277 4.46 1.29 13.23
CA MET A 277 5.57 2.02 12.63
C MET A 277 5.09 3.16 11.74
N ALA A 278 4.11 2.92 10.86
CA ALA A 278 3.55 3.94 9.98
C ALA A 278 2.92 5.09 10.79
N LYS A 279 2.16 4.77 11.84
CA LYS A 279 1.59 5.76 12.76
C LYS A 279 2.69 6.58 13.46
N GLY A 280 3.74 5.92 13.94
CA GLY A 280 4.88 6.59 14.58
C GLY A 280 5.64 7.52 13.63
N GLN A 281 5.84 7.11 12.37
CA GLN A 281 6.47 7.93 11.34
C GLN A 281 5.64 9.17 11.01
N LEU A 282 4.32 9.00 10.82
CA LEU A 282 3.41 10.11 10.58
C LEU A 282 3.38 11.09 11.76
N GLN A 283 3.31 10.57 12.99
CA GLN A 283 3.31 11.39 14.19
C GLN A 283 4.60 12.21 14.32
N LYS A 284 5.75 11.57 14.08
CA LYS A 284 7.04 12.27 14.06
C LYS A 284 7.08 13.36 12.99
N ALA A 285 6.60 13.07 11.78
CA ALA A 285 6.55 14.05 10.70
C ALA A 285 5.65 15.26 11.04
N LEU A 286 4.52 15.02 11.71
CA LEU A 286 3.64 16.07 12.21
C LEU A 286 4.33 16.93 13.29
N ASP A 287 5.04 16.32 14.23
CA ASP A 287 5.75 17.04 15.29
C ASP A 287 6.91 17.88 14.73
N ASP A 288 7.70 17.31 13.81
CA ASP A 288 8.76 18.03 13.09
C ASP A 288 8.18 19.20 12.27
N ALA A 289 7.01 19.02 11.65
CA ALA A 289 6.32 20.08 10.91
C ALA A 289 5.82 21.21 11.84
N ARG A 290 5.33 20.88 13.03
CA ARG A 290 4.93 21.88 14.04
C ARG A 290 6.12 22.70 14.49
N SER A 291 7.22 22.06 14.89
CA SER A 291 8.45 22.74 15.30
C SER A 291 9.10 23.54 14.17
N GLY A 292 8.89 23.12 12.92
CA GLY A 292 9.43 23.77 11.73
C GLY A 292 8.57 24.88 11.11
N ASN A 293 7.44 25.26 11.71
CA ASN A 293 6.43 26.18 11.13
C ASN A 293 5.94 25.73 9.74
N ARG A 294 5.70 24.44 9.56
CA ARG A 294 5.14 23.84 8.33
C ARG A 294 3.81 23.13 8.58
N TYR A 295 3.16 23.37 9.70
CA TYR A 295 1.91 22.71 10.10
C TYR A 295 0.73 23.67 9.99
N SER A 296 -0.39 23.22 9.43
CA SER A 296 -1.68 23.90 9.48
C SER A 296 -2.80 22.95 9.89
N SER A 297 -3.75 23.42 10.68
CA SER A 297 -4.99 22.70 11.02
C SER A 297 -6.27 23.49 10.71
N ALA A 298 -6.14 24.71 10.18
CA ALA A 298 -7.28 25.52 9.79
C ALA A 298 -7.71 25.17 8.37
N THR A 299 -8.95 24.67 8.21
CA THR A 299 -9.47 24.24 6.89
C THR A 299 -9.32 25.30 5.79
N PRO A 300 -9.56 26.61 6.01
CA PRO A 300 -9.33 27.62 4.97
C PRO A 300 -7.87 27.72 4.51
N ASP A 301 -6.92 27.63 5.45
CA ASP A 301 -5.49 27.66 5.13
C ASP A 301 -5.03 26.40 4.42
N ILE A 302 -5.56 25.24 4.83
CA ILE A 302 -5.30 23.96 4.16
C ILE A 302 -5.84 24.01 2.72
N ALA A 303 -7.08 24.47 2.50
CA ALA A 303 -7.66 24.57 1.17
C ALA A 303 -6.81 25.46 0.24
N ARG A 304 -6.40 26.63 0.71
CA ARG A 304 -5.50 27.53 -0.02
C ARG A 304 -4.14 26.90 -0.31
N ALA A 305 -3.52 26.25 0.67
CA ALA A 305 -2.23 25.60 0.47
C ALA A 305 -2.31 24.40 -0.50
N ALA A 306 -3.46 23.71 -0.55
CA ALA A 306 -3.70 22.62 -1.48
C ALA A 306 -3.71 23.12 -2.93
N VAL A 307 -4.53 24.15 -3.23
CA VAL A 307 -4.62 24.71 -4.59
C VAL A 307 -3.31 25.32 -5.08
N GLU A 308 -2.48 25.84 -4.16
CA GLU A 308 -1.13 26.34 -4.44
C GLU A 308 -0.07 25.22 -4.56
N GLY A 309 -0.44 23.94 -4.41
CA GLY A 309 0.49 22.80 -4.46
C GLY A 309 1.54 22.80 -3.35
N ARG A 310 1.28 23.45 -2.22
CA ARG A 310 2.22 23.60 -1.11
C ARG A 310 2.11 22.52 -0.04
N ILE A 311 1.10 21.65 -0.10
CA ILE A 311 0.94 20.55 0.84
C ILE A 311 1.81 19.36 0.41
N ASP A 312 2.60 18.87 1.35
CA ASP A 312 3.34 17.62 1.23
C ASP A 312 2.48 16.44 1.72
N THR A 313 1.92 16.56 2.92
CA THR A 313 1.09 15.51 3.53
C THR A 313 -0.19 16.12 4.10
N LEU A 314 -1.34 15.57 3.74
CA LEU A 314 -2.65 15.87 4.31
C LEU A 314 -3.08 14.72 5.23
N VAL A 315 -3.60 15.04 6.40
CA VAL A 315 -4.21 14.07 7.31
C VAL A 315 -5.65 14.49 7.59
N VAL A 316 -6.61 13.69 7.17
CA VAL A 316 -8.05 13.96 7.31
C VAL A 316 -8.62 13.12 8.46
N LYS A 317 -9.48 13.74 9.25
CA LYS A 317 -10.20 13.03 10.32
C LYS A 317 -11.29 12.14 9.71
N ARG A 318 -11.32 10.88 10.08
CA ARG A 318 -12.31 9.88 9.63
C ARG A 318 -13.72 10.40 9.89
N GLY A 319 -14.56 10.33 8.86
CA GLY A 319 -15.97 10.74 8.92
C GLY A 319 -16.17 12.26 9.09
N ALA A 320 -15.11 13.06 9.13
CA ALA A 320 -15.24 14.51 9.14
C ALA A 320 -15.63 15.03 7.76
N SER A 321 -16.37 16.13 7.76
CA SER A 321 -16.70 16.89 6.56
C SER A 321 -16.50 18.37 6.84
N ALA A 322 -16.18 19.12 5.79
CA ALA A 322 -16.18 20.57 5.83
C ALA A 322 -16.93 21.11 4.62
N HIS A 323 -17.79 22.10 4.84
CA HIS A 323 -18.47 22.79 3.74
C HIS A 323 -17.46 23.51 2.84
N GLY A 324 -17.68 23.38 1.54
CA GLY A 324 -16.90 24.00 0.49
C GLY A 324 -16.68 23.05 -0.70
N ALA A 325 -16.30 23.62 -1.82
CA ALA A 325 -15.87 22.92 -3.01
C ALA A 325 -14.61 23.58 -3.57
N ILE A 326 -13.74 22.78 -4.20
CA ILE A 326 -12.66 23.30 -5.03
C ILE A 326 -13.08 23.11 -6.49
N GLY A 327 -13.29 24.25 -7.16
CA GLY A 327 -13.58 24.28 -8.59
C GLY A 327 -12.37 23.81 -9.41
N PHE A 328 -12.63 23.46 -10.67
CA PHE A 328 -11.59 23.04 -11.61
C PHE A 328 -10.49 24.09 -11.83
N ASP A 329 -10.87 25.37 -11.81
CA ASP A 329 -9.95 26.51 -11.90
C ASP A 329 -9.18 26.77 -10.60
N HIS A 330 -9.24 25.83 -9.65
CA HIS A 330 -8.66 25.91 -8.32
C HIS A 330 -9.21 27.04 -7.45
N THR A 331 -10.39 27.57 -7.77
CA THR A 331 -11.12 28.46 -6.87
C THR A 331 -11.73 27.69 -5.71
N VAL A 332 -11.72 28.28 -4.53
CA VAL A 332 -12.32 27.70 -3.33
C VAL A 332 -13.65 28.40 -3.09
N ASP A 333 -14.76 27.70 -3.33
CA ASP A 333 -16.10 28.15 -2.97
C ASP A 333 -16.50 27.55 -1.63
N ARG A 334 -17.08 28.35 -0.75
CA ARG A 334 -17.58 27.91 0.57
C ARG A 334 -19.01 28.38 0.84
N GLU A 335 -19.61 29.10 -0.09
CA GLU A 335 -20.84 29.84 0.16
C GLU A 335 -22.04 29.29 -0.60
N SER A 336 -21.87 28.80 -1.83
CA SER A 336 -22.96 28.24 -2.64
C SER A 336 -23.65 27.06 -1.96
N GLU A 337 -24.90 26.81 -2.36
CA GLU A 337 -25.69 25.66 -1.87
C GLU A 337 -24.97 24.34 -2.21
N GLU A 338 -24.43 24.26 -3.43
CA GLU A 338 -23.67 23.12 -3.93
C GLU A 338 -22.39 22.90 -3.11
N ALA A 339 -21.66 23.97 -2.78
CA ALA A 339 -20.47 23.91 -1.94
C ALA A 339 -20.80 23.49 -0.50
N ARG A 340 -21.96 23.87 0.04
CA ARG A 340 -22.40 23.43 1.37
C ARG A 340 -22.78 21.95 1.41
N ALA A 341 -23.32 21.42 0.32
CA ALA A 341 -23.61 19.99 0.19
C ALA A 341 -22.37 19.13 -0.08
N ASN A 342 -21.25 19.75 -0.47
CA ASN A 342 -19.99 19.07 -0.76
C ASN A 342 -19.12 18.87 0.49
N ASN A 343 -18.20 17.90 0.41
CA ASN A 343 -17.15 17.71 1.41
C ASN A 343 -15.81 18.25 0.88
N LEU A 344 -15.48 19.49 1.27
CA LEU A 344 -14.23 20.15 0.90
C LEU A 344 -12.98 19.32 1.23
N LEU A 345 -13.01 18.50 2.30
CA LEU A 345 -11.86 17.68 2.68
C LEU A 345 -11.52 16.63 1.61
N ASN A 346 -12.54 16.13 0.90
CA ASN A 346 -12.35 15.23 -0.22
C ASN A 346 -11.68 15.95 -1.40
N ASP A 347 -12.14 17.14 -1.75
CA ASP A 347 -11.56 17.91 -2.86
C ASP A 347 -10.10 18.29 -2.57
N ILE A 348 -9.81 18.70 -1.33
CA ILE A 348 -8.42 18.93 -0.87
C ILE A 348 -7.59 17.66 -1.05
N ALA A 349 -8.12 16.48 -0.68
CA ALA A 349 -7.39 15.22 -0.87
C ALA A 349 -7.09 14.94 -2.35
N VAL A 350 -8.05 15.13 -3.25
CA VAL A 350 -7.85 14.98 -4.70
C VAL A 350 -6.76 15.92 -5.20
N VAL A 351 -6.82 17.21 -4.83
CA VAL A 351 -5.82 18.21 -5.25
C VAL A 351 -4.43 17.89 -4.70
N VAL A 352 -4.31 17.49 -3.44
CA VAL A 352 -3.03 17.11 -2.82
C VAL A 352 -2.42 15.91 -3.55
N LEU A 353 -3.21 14.89 -3.87
CA LEU A 353 -2.76 13.75 -4.66
C LEU A 353 -2.35 14.18 -6.08
N GLY A 354 -3.10 15.07 -6.72
CA GLY A 354 -2.78 15.68 -8.02
C GLY A 354 -1.42 16.36 -8.06
N TYR A 355 -1.05 17.04 -6.99
CA TYR A 355 0.28 17.65 -6.86
C TYR A 355 1.36 16.68 -6.37
N GLY A 356 1.07 15.38 -6.22
CA GLY A 356 2.01 14.35 -5.78
C GLY A 356 2.28 14.35 -4.27
N GLY A 357 1.40 14.94 -3.47
CA GLY A 357 1.42 14.83 -2.02
C GLY A 357 0.85 13.51 -1.51
N HIS A 358 0.87 13.34 -0.19
CA HIS A 358 0.35 12.17 0.52
C HIS A 358 -0.93 12.51 1.26
N VAL A 359 -1.88 11.58 1.31
CA VAL A 359 -3.12 11.74 2.08
C VAL A 359 -3.30 10.55 3.02
N PHE A 360 -3.63 10.84 4.27
CA PHE A 360 -3.98 9.87 5.29
C PHE A 360 -5.35 10.19 5.87
N VAL A 361 -6.17 9.18 6.14
CA VAL A 361 -7.39 9.23 6.93
C VAL A 361 -7.14 8.50 8.24
N GLN A 362 -7.39 9.15 9.38
CA GLN A 362 -7.19 8.55 10.70
C GLN A 362 -8.37 8.82 11.63
N GLY A 363 -8.50 8.04 12.69
CA GLY A 363 -9.52 8.25 13.72
C GLY A 363 -9.34 9.55 14.51
N ASP A 364 -9.96 9.64 15.68
CA ASP A 364 -9.89 10.84 16.53
C ASP A 364 -8.47 11.13 17.07
N ASP A 365 -7.59 10.13 17.09
CA ASP A 365 -6.23 10.23 17.60
C ASP A 365 -5.45 11.38 16.93
N GLY A 366 -4.93 12.29 17.75
CA GLY A 366 -4.05 13.38 17.32
C GLY A 366 -4.75 14.67 16.88
N PHE A 367 -6.09 14.66 16.72
CA PHE A 367 -6.88 15.86 16.44
C PHE A 367 -7.29 16.56 17.74
N LYS A 368 -7.15 17.89 17.79
CA LYS A 368 -7.74 18.71 18.86
C LYS A 368 -9.22 18.96 18.60
N ASP A 369 -9.94 19.40 19.63
CA ASP A 369 -11.35 19.76 19.51
C ASP A 369 -11.60 20.73 18.33
N LYS A 370 -12.49 20.31 17.43
CA LYS A 370 -12.90 20.97 16.16
C LYS A 370 -11.93 20.86 14.99
N GLU A 371 -10.74 20.27 15.14
CA GLU A 371 -9.88 19.99 14.00
C GLU A 371 -10.44 18.83 13.17
N VAL A 372 -10.55 19.04 11.86
CA VAL A 372 -11.05 18.04 10.90
C VAL A 372 -9.98 17.58 9.92
N ALA A 373 -8.86 18.29 9.83
CA ALA A 373 -7.70 17.93 9.03
C ALA A 373 -6.42 18.63 9.54
N HIS A 374 -5.27 18.04 9.23
CA HIS A 374 -3.93 18.63 9.39
C HIS A 374 -3.21 18.61 8.04
N ALA A 375 -2.32 19.57 7.83
CA ALA A 375 -1.45 19.61 6.67
C ALA A 375 0.00 19.86 7.09
N ILE A 376 0.91 19.09 6.51
CA ILE A 376 2.34 19.33 6.47
C ILE A 376 2.64 20.03 5.14
N LEU A 377 3.22 21.22 5.21
CA LEU A 377 3.60 22.01 4.05
C LEU A 377 5.03 21.68 3.58
N ARG A 378 5.27 21.78 2.28
CA ARG A 378 6.59 21.64 1.63
C ARG A 378 7.57 22.74 2.07
N GLY A 379 7.05 23.95 2.32
CA GLY A 379 7.80 25.11 2.79
C GLY A 379 7.25 25.67 4.10
N ARG A 380 8.00 26.59 4.73
CA ARG A 380 7.58 27.28 5.95
C ARG A 380 6.38 28.19 5.69
N ILE A 381 5.52 28.32 6.69
CA ILE A 381 4.53 29.40 6.79
C ILE A 381 5.32 30.66 7.10
N GLY A 382 5.26 31.64 6.18
CA GLY A 382 5.93 32.94 6.28
C GLY A 382 5.16 33.92 7.14
#